data_AF-A0ABD2P1E7-F1
#
_entry.id   AF-A0ABD2P1E7-F1
#
_cell.length_a   1.000
_cell.length_b   1.000
_cell.length_c   1.000
_cell.angle_alpha   90.00
_cell.angle_beta   90.00
_cell.angle_gamma   90.00
#
_symmetry.space_group_name_H-M   'P 1'
#
loop_
_entity.id
_entity.type
_entity.pdbx_description
1 polymer ?
#
loop_
_entity_poly.entity_id
_entity_poly.type
_entity_poly.pdbx_seq_one_letter_code
_entity_poly.pdbx_strand_id
1 'polypeptide(L)' 'MPKKDPCKVFACNIQKCLKENNFQESACKQAIEDLRQCCVKWGTASYVCGGININNNPKKNNETQSESETTS' A
#
# COMPACT_ATOMS: atom_id res chain seq x y z
N MET A 1 23.34 -10.13 -1.75
CA MET A 1 22.40 -9.13 -2.31
C MET A 1 21.14 -9.13 -1.45
N PRO A 2 20.64 -7.98 -0.98
CA PRO A 2 19.35 -7.96 -0.28
C PRO A 2 18.26 -8.48 -1.23
N LYS A 3 17.42 -9.39 -0.75
CA LYS A 3 16.28 -9.89 -1.54
C LYS A 3 15.39 -8.70 -1.87
N LYS A 4 15.05 -8.52 -3.14
CA LYS A 4 14.10 -7.49 -3.57
C LYS A 4 12.76 -7.75 -2.89
N ASP A 5 12.17 -6.71 -2.32
CA ASP A 5 10.82 -6.78 -1.77
C ASP A 5 9.82 -7.06 -2.92
N PRO A 6 9.00 -8.11 -2.83
CA PRO A 6 8.13 -8.53 -3.92
C PRO A 6 6.97 -7.57 -4.18
N CYS A 7 6.55 -6.76 -3.20
CA CYS A 7 5.42 -5.85 -3.33
C CYS A 7 5.81 -4.38 -3.51
N LYS A 8 7.10 -4.05 -3.35
CA LYS A 8 7.61 -2.68 -3.53
C LYS A 8 7.25 -2.04 -4.87
N VAL A 9 7.18 -2.83 -5.96
CA VAL A 9 6.77 -2.31 -7.28
C VAL A 9 5.34 -1.77 -7.28
N PHE A 10 4.41 -2.46 -6.61
CA PHE A 10 3.02 -2.03 -6.52
C PHE A 10 2.88 -0.78 -5.63
N ALA A 11 3.64 -0.71 -4.53
CA ALA A 11 3.70 0.49 -3.71
C ALA A 11 4.21 1.71 -4.50
N CYS A 12 5.24 1.54 -5.34
CA CYS A 12 5.71 2.60 -6.22
C CYS A 12 4.67 3.01 -7.28
N ASN A 13 3.89 2.06 -7.80
CA ASN A 13 2.82 2.36 -8.75
C ASN A 13 1.71 3.20 -8.14
N ILE A 14 1.35 2.97 -6.87
CA ILE A 14 0.40 3.82 -6.14
C ILE A 14 0.93 5.25 -6.06
N GLN A 15 2.19 5.43 -5.65
CA GLN A 15 2.81 6.75 -5.55
C GLN A 15 2.87 7.48 -6.91
N LYS A 16 3.12 6.75 -7.99
CA LYS A 16 3.06 7.29 -9.35
C LYS A 16 1.64 7.72 -9.71
N CYS A 17 0.65 6.84 -9.50
CA CYS A 17 -0.74 7.13 -9.79
C CYS A 17 -1.23 8.36 -9.02
N LEU A 18 -0.91 8.46 -7.72
CA LEU A 18 -1.27 9.61 -6.91
C LEU A 18 -0.69 10.91 -7.50
N LYS A 19 0.59 10.93 -7.87
CA LYS A 19 1.20 12.12 -8.49
C LYS A 19 0.53 12.52 -9.79
N GLU A 20 0.12 11.55 -10.61
CA GLU A 20 -0.56 11.78 -11.89
C GLU A 20 -2.03 12.22 -11.72
N ASN A 21 -2.67 11.84 -10.61
CA ASN A 21 -4.09 12.10 -10.33
C ASN A 21 -4.30 13.13 -9.21
N ASN A 22 -3.35 14.05 -8.99
CA ASN A 22 -3.45 15.09 -7.95
C ASN A 22 -3.77 14.52 -6.55
N PHE A 23 -3.14 13.40 -6.23
CA PHE A 23 -3.30 12.65 -4.98
C PHE A 23 -4.73 12.15 -4.72
N GLN A 24 -5.56 12.03 -5.76
CA GLN A 24 -6.88 11.43 -5.65
C GLN A 24 -6.77 9.90 -5.59
N GLU A 25 -6.81 9.36 -4.37
CA GLU A 25 -6.76 7.92 -4.11
C GLU A 25 -7.87 7.13 -4.83
N SER A 26 -9.04 7.75 -5.00
CA SER A 26 -10.18 7.17 -5.72
C SER A 26 -9.88 6.82 -7.19
N ALA A 27 -8.96 7.53 -7.83
CA ALA A 27 -8.47 7.24 -9.18
C ALA A 27 -7.46 6.07 -9.20
N CYS A 28 -6.85 5.76 -8.06
CA CYS A 28 -5.77 4.77 -7.90
C CYS A 28 -6.23 3.43 -7.31
N LYS A 29 -7.54 3.19 -7.22
CA LYS A 29 -8.13 1.96 -6.65
C LYS A 29 -7.51 0.69 -7.21
N GLN A 30 -7.23 0.65 -8.52
CA GLN A 30 -6.61 -0.52 -9.14
C GLN A 30 -5.18 -0.75 -8.63
N ALA A 31 -4.34 0.30 -8.57
CA ALA A 31 -2.97 0.17 -8.07
C ALA A 31 -2.92 -0.22 -6.58
N ILE A 32 -3.90 0.24 -5.80
CA ILE A 32 -4.07 -0.12 -4.39
C ILE A 32 -4.49 -1.59 -4.25
N GLU A 33 -5.44 -2.05 -5.07
CA GLU A 33 -5.85 -3.45 -5.09
C GLU A 33 -4.71 -4.38 -5.51
N ASP A 34 -3.89 -3.99 -6.49
CA ASP A 34 -2.71 -4.77 -6.90
C ASP A 34 -1.71 -4.94 -5.74
N LEU A 35 -1.47 -3.88 -4.95
CA LEU A 35 -0.65 -3.98 -3.75
C LEU A 35 -1.31 -4.88 -2.70
N ARG A 36 -2.62 -4.76 -2.49
CA ARG A 36 -3.38 -5.61 -1.56
C ARG A 36 -3.25 -7.08 -1.93
N GLN A 37 -3.44 -7.43 -3.21
CA GLN A 37 -3.28 -8.78 -3.73
C GLN A 37 -1.85 -9.30 -3.55
N CYS A 38 -0.85 -8.44 -3.77
CA CYS A 38 0.54 -8.81 -3.49
C CYS A 38 0.74 -9.13 -2.00
N CYS A 39 0.17 -8.31 -1.10
CA CYS A 39 0.27 -8.50 0.34
C CYS A 39 -0.49 -9.72 0.86
N VAL A 40 -1.58 -10.13 0.23
CA VAL A 40 -2.24 -11.41 0.52
C VAL A 40 -1.29 -12.59 0.26
N LYS A 41 -0.47 -12.52 -0.79
CA LYS A 41 0.46 -13.59 -1.18
C LYS A 41 1.81 -13.53 -0.44
N TRP A 42 2.32 -12.33 -0.18
CA TRP A 42 3.70 -12.09 0.26
C TRP A 42 3.80 -11.23 1.53
N GLY A 43 2.71 -11.04 2.28
CA GLY A 43 2.68 -10.11 3.42
C GLY A 43 3.77 -10.35 4.48
N THR A 44 4.19 -11.60 4.70
CA THR A 44 5.28 -11.94 5.62
C THR A 44 6.69 -11.73 5.03
N ALA A 45 6.80 -11.58 3.71
CA ALA A 45 8.04 -11.44 2.96
C ALA A 45 8.26 -10.03 2.40
N SER A 46 7.31 -9.11 2.62
CA SER A 46 7.31 -7.75 2.10
C SER A 46 7.08 -6.74 3.22
N TYR A 47 8.01 -5.81 3.41
CA TYR A 47 7.90 -4.80 4.46
C TYR A 47 6.85 -3.73 4.09
N VAL A 48 6.59 -3.51 2.80
CA VAL A 48 5.58 -2.52 2.36
C VAL A 48 4.15 -2.94 2.73
N CYS A 49 3.93 -4.22 3.03
CA CYS A 49 2.64 -4.74 3.46
C CYS A 49 2.31 -4.47 4.92
N GLY A 50 3.26 -3.98 5.74
CA GLY A 50 3.03 -3.70 7.15
C GLY A 50 1.93 -2.64 7.39
N GLY A 51 1.70 -1.74 6.43
CA GLY A 51 0.64 -0.73 6.48
C GLY A 51 -0.65 -1.10 5.73
N ILE A 52 -0.75 -2.31 5.17
CA ILE A 52 -1.88 -2.72 4.32
C ILE A 52 -2.82 -3.64 5.13
N ASN A 53 -4.09 -3.24 5.27
CA ASN A 53 -5.12 -4.10 5.83
C ASN A 53 -5.49 -5.23 4.84
N ILE A 54 -4.85 -6.38 5.00
CA ILE A 54 -5.13 -7.60 4.19
C ILE A 54 -6.27 -8.47 4.75
N ASN A 55 -6.70 -8.23 5.98
CA ASN A 55 -7.77 -8.99 6.61
C ASN A 55 -9.14 -8.46 6.15
N ASN A 56 -9.89 -9.30 5.44
CA ASN A 56 -11.30 -9.07 5.08
C ASN A 56 -12.25 -9.11 6.31
N ASN A 57 -11.76 -8.86 7.52
CA ASN A 57 -12.63 -8.67 8.66
C ASN A 57 -13.07 -7.20 8.66
N PRO A 58 -14.36 -6.88 8.44
CA PRO A 58 -14.87 -5.52 8.53
C PRO A 58 -14.87 -5.09 10.01
N LYS A 59 -13.71 -4.99 10.64
CA LYS A 59 -13.56 -4.27 11.90
C LYS A 59 -13.47 -2.80 11.55
N LYS A 60 -14.65 -2.18 11.64
CA LYS A 60 -14.96 -0.77 11.88
C LYS A 60 -13.82 0.22 11.63
N ASN A 61 -14.05 1.07 10.64
CA ASN A 61 -13.70 2.48 10.58
C ASN A 61 -12.66 2.92 11.61
N ASN A 62 -11.45 3.20 11.16
CA ASN A 62 -10.83 4.49 11.38
C ASN A 62 -9.96 4.77 10.17
N GLU A 63 -10.25 5.90 9.52
CA GLU A 63 -9.33 6.55 8.62
C GLU A 63 -7.96 6.62 9.29
N THR A 64 -6.98 5.96 8.72
CA THR A 64 -5.59 6.37 8.89
C THR A 64 -5.04 6.46 7.48
N GLN A 65 -5.45 7.57 6.85
CA GLN A 65 -4.66 8.21 5.83
C GLN A 65 -3.20 8.24 6.29
N SER A 66 -2.32 7.88 5.37
CA SER A 66 -0.97 8.40 5.22
C SER A 66 -0.56 9.47 6.25
N GLU A 67 0.04 9.06 7.36
CA GLU A 67 0.99 9.90 8.09
C GLU A 67 2.30 9.14 8.24
N SER A 68 3.21 9.41 7.30
CA SER A 68 4.63 9.38 7.60
C SER A 68 4.91 10.51 8.59
N GLU A 69 4.65 10.28 9.87
CA GLU A 69 5.29 11.03 10.95
C GLU A 69 6.80 10.75 10.85
N THR A 70 7.56 11.68 10.28
CA THR A 70 8.99 11.80 10.59
C THR A 70 9.18 13.17 11.21
N THR A 71 9.02 13.20 12.53
CA THR A 71 9.46 14.26 13.42
C THR A 71 10.95 14.53 13.21
N SER A 72 11.33 15.77 12.91
CA SER A 72 12.62 16.38 13.28
C SER A 72 12.52 17.90 13.18
#